data_AF-A0A843WKY9-F1
#
_entry.id   AF-A0A843WKY9-F1
#
_cell.length_a   1.000
_cell.length_b   1.000
_cell.length_c   1.000
_cell.angle_alpha   90.00
_cell.angle_beta   90.00
_cell.angle_gamma   90.00
#
_symmetry.space_group_name_H-M   'P 1'
#
loop_
_entity.id
_entity.type
_entity.pdbx_description
1 polymer ?
#
loop_
_entity_poly.entity_id
_entity_poly.type
_entity_poly.pdbx_seq_one_letter_code
_entity_poly.pdbx_strand_id
1 'polypeptide(L)' 'MQTQAHTQAALKAQLEAQERADVWWASLLRTRFEDGAVEVAWDEFVRLFRAKFIPEHIQDMMEHEFLTLT' A
#
# COMPACT_ATOMS: atom_id res chain seq x y z
N MET A 1 -5.22 0.23 31.70
CA MET A 1 -5.87 -0.78 30.83
C MET A 1 -6.12 -0.29 29.39
N GLN A 2 -6.35 1.01 29.13
CA GLN A 2 -6.62 1.52 27.77
C GLN A 2 -5.42 1.38 26.79
N THR A 3 -4.18 1.58 27.24
CA THR A 3 -2.98 1.51 26.38
C THR A 3 -2.80 0.15 25.70
N GLN A 4 -3.09 -0.95 26.41
CA GLN A 4 -2.92 -2.31 25.88
C GLN A 4 -3.94 -2.65 24.79
N ALA A 5 -5.18 -2.14 24.91
CA ALA A 5 -6.22 -2.33 23.90
C ALA A 5 -5.90 -1.58 22.59
N HIS A 6 -5.36 -0.36 22.68
CA HIS A 6 -4.91 0.39 21.51
C HIS A 6 -3.74 -0.30 20.79
N THR A 7 -2.77 -0.85 21.53
CA THR A 7 -1.65 -1.60 20.95
C THR A 7 -2.12 -2.87 20.23
N GLN A 8 -3.08 -3.60 20.81
CA GLN A 8 -3.64 -4.80 20.17
C GLN A 8 -4.41 -4.47 18.89
N ALA A 9 -5.20 -3.40 18.90
CA ALA A 9 -5.92 -2.95 17.70
C ALA A 9 -4.96 -2.54 16.58
N ALA A 10 -3.88 -1.82 16.90
CA ALA A 10 -2.86 -1.43 15.93
C ALA A 10 -2.13 -2.64 15.35
N LEU A 11 -1.75 -3.61 16.18
CA LEU A 11 -1.11 -4.85 15.72
C LEU A 11 -2.02 -5.63 14.77
N LYS A 12 -3.30 -5.76 15.13
CA LYS A 12 -4.30 -6.43 14.30
C LYS A 12 -4.46 -5.74 12.95
N ALA A 13 -4.59 -4.42 12.94
CA ALA A 13 -4.71 -3.64 11.72
C ALA A 13 -3.46 -3.79 10.83
N GLN A 14 -2.27 -3.87 11.42
CA GLN A 14 -1.04 -4.08 10.67
C GLN A 14 -0.97 -5.47 10.03
N LEU A 15 -1.35 -6.52 10.75
CA LEU A 15 -1.40 -7.88 10.21
C LEU A 15 -2.43 -7.99 9.06
N GLU A 16 -3.62 -7.43 9.25
CA GLU A 16 -4.66 -7.40 8.21
C GLU A 16 -4.20 -6.63 6.96
N ALA A 17 -3.44 -5.55 7.14
CA ALA A 17 -2.87 -4.80 6.01
C ALA A 17 -1.81 -5.62 5.26
N GLN A 18 -0.94 -6.34 5.99
CA GLN A 18 0.09 -7.20 5.41
C GLN A 18 -0.53 -8.34 4.60
N GLU A 19 -1.48 -9.09 5.18
CA GLU A 19 -2.17 -10.19 4.48
C GLU A 19 -2.86 -9.72 3.20
N ARG A 20 -3.51 -8.55 3.25
CA ARG A 20 -4.16 -7.94 2.07
C ARG A 20 -3.14 -7.53 1.01
N ALA A 21 -1.97 -7.03 1.40
CA ALA A 21 -0.90 -6.66 0.48
C ALA A 21 -0.33 -7.89 -0.23
N ASP A 22 -0.07 -8.97 0.52
CA ASP A 22 0.47 -10.23 -0.01
C ASP A 22 -0.47 -10.86 -1.04
N VAL A 23 -1.75 -10.96 -0.71
CA VAL A 23 -2.78 -11.52 -1.61
C VAL A 23 -2.92 -10.67 -2.88
N TRP A 24 -2.95 -9.35 -2.73
CA TRP A 24 -3.01 -8.43 -3.88
C TRP A 24 -1.79 -8.58 -4.78
N TRP A 25 -0.60 -8.61 -4.22
CA TRP A 25 0.64 -8.70 -4.99
C TRP A 25 0.73 -10.02 -5.75
N ALA A 26 0.44 -11.13 -5.09
CA ALA A 26 0.41 -12.45 -5.74
C ALA A 26 -0.63 -12.51 -6.88
N SER A 27 -1.79 -11.88 -6.70
CA SER A 27 -2.83 -11.81 -7.74
C SER A 27 -2.39 -10.93 -8.91
N LEU A 28 -1.74 -9.80 -8.64
CA LEU A 28 -1.26 -8.86 -9.64
C LEU A 28 -0.16 -9.48 -10.50
N LEU A 29 0.81 -10.17 -9.88
CA LEU A 29 1.84 -10.92 -10.59
C LEU A 29 1.24 -11.95 -11.55
N ARG A 30 0.23 -12.71 -11.13
CA ARG A 30 -0.39 -13.76 -11.96
C ARG A 30 -1.27 -13.22 -13.09
N THR A 31 -1.85 -12.04 -12.93
CA THR A 31 -2.88 -11.52 -13.85
C THR A 31 -2.37 -10.46 -14.81
N ARG A 32 -1.36 -9.69 -14.42
CA ARG A 32 -0.85 -8.55 -15.18
C ARG A 32 0.56 -8.78 -15.74
N PHE A 33 1.35 -9.61 -15.08
CA PHE A 33 2.73 -9.92 -15.43
C PHE A 33 2.81 -11.39 -15.85
N GLU A 34 2.25 -11.72 -17.02
CA GLU A 34 2.21 -13.10 -17.58
C GLU A 34 3.56 -13.83 -17.45
N ASP A 35 3.51 -15.12 -17.14
CA ASP A 35 4.65 -16.04 -16.98
C ASP A 35 5.85 -15.48 -16.21
N GLY A 36 5.55 -14.88 -15.05
CA GLY A 36 6.57 -14.63 -14.04
C GLY A 36 7.61 -13.62 -14.50
N ALA A 37 7.17 -12.52 -15.14
CA ALA A 37 8.05 -11.41 -15.45
C ALA A 37 8.83 -11.02 -14.17
N VAL A 38 10.11 -11.39 -14.15
CA VAL A 38 11.01 -11.29 -12.99
C VAL A 38 11.40 -9.83 -12.73
N GLU A 39 11.15 -8.95 -13.69
CA GLU A 39 11.46 -7.53 -13.63
C GLU A 39 10.19 -6.69 -13.74
N VAL A 40 9.54 -6.49 -12.59
CA VAL A 40 8.57 -5.39 -12.46
C VAL A 40 9.36 -4.10 -12.26
N ALA A 41 9.22 -3.17 -13.19
CA ALA A 41 9.83 -1.85 -13.06
C ALA A 41 9.31 -1.17 -11.78
N TRP A 42 10.21 -0.60 -10.99
CA TRP A 42 9.90 -0.07 -9.66
C TRP A 42 8.85 1.05 -9.71
N ASP A 43 8.89 1.89 -10.74
CA ASP A 43 7.91 2.94 -11.01
C ASP A 43 6.51 2.37 -11.30
N GLU A 44 6.42 1.28 -12.07
CA GLU A 44 5.15 0.60 -12.31
C GLU A 44 4.59 -0.01 -11.01
N PHE A 45 5.44 -0.65 -10.20
CA PHE A 45 5.03 -1.14 -8.88
C PHE A 45 4.47 -0.01 -8.01
N VAL A 46 5.21 1.09 -7.87
CA VAL A 46 4.79 2.24 -7.05
C VAL A 46 3.45 2.80 -7.53
N ARG A 47 3.26 2.93 -8.84
CA ARG A 47 2.00 3.41 -9.43
C ARG A 47 0.82 2.49 -9.07
N LEU A 48 0.99 1.18 -9.24
CA LEU A 48 -0.06 0.19 -8.95
C LEU A 48 -0.36 0.08 -7.45
N PHE A 49 0.67 0.15 -6.60
CA PHE A 49 0.52 0.16 -5.15
C PHE A 49 -0.26 1.39 -4.67
N ARG A 50 0.13 2.59 -5.11
CA ARG A 50 -0.55 3.84 -4.76
C ARG A 50 -2.03 3.79 -5.15
N ALA A 51 -2.33 3.38 -6.39
CA ALA A 51 -3.71 3.26 -6.86
C ALA A 51 -4.55 2.27 -6.05
N LYS A 52 -3.95 1.22 -5.47
CA LYS A 52 -4.67 0.21 -4.69
C LYS A 52 -4.87 0.60 -3.22
N PHE A 53 -3.87 1.20 -2.60
CA PHE A 53 -3.82 1.37 -1.14
C PHE A 53 -3.93 2.82 -0.69
N ILE A 54 -3.74 3.80 -1.57
CA ILE A 54 -3.76 5.21 -1.22
C ILE A 54 -4.88 5.90 -2.01
N PRO A 55 -5.97 6.34 -1.35
CA PRO A 55 -7.02 7.11 -2.00
C PRO A 55 -6.47 8.37 -2.69
N GLU A 56 -7.03 8.74 -3.84
CA GLU A 56 -6.59 9.89 -4.64
C GLU A 56 -6.52 11.19 -3.83
N HIS A 57 -7.57 11.51 -3.07
CA HIS A 57 -7.60 12.69 -2.21
C HIS A 57 -6.48 12.75 -1.15
N ILE A 58 -5.93 11.60 -0.72
CA ILE A 58 -4.79 11.55 0.19
C ILE A 58 -3.50 11.85 -0.58
N GLN A 59 -3.38 11.41 -1.83
CA GLN A 59 -2.25 11.73 -2.68
C GLN A 59 -2.21 13.25 -2.97
N ASP A 60 -3.35 13.84 -3.31
CA ASP A 60 -3.49 15.28 -3.53
C ASP A 60 -3.12 16.09 -2.29
N MET A 61 -3.57 15.64 -1.12
CA MET A 61 -3.22 16.25 0.16
C MET A 61 -1.72 16.19 0.44
N MET A 62 -1.08 15.03 0.23
CA MET A 62 0.37 14.87 0.40
C MET A 62 1.17 15.73 -0.59
N GLU A 63 0.71 15.85 -1.83
CA GLU A 63 1.33 16.72 -2.83
C GLU A 63 1.22 18.19 -2.41
N HIS A 64 0.05 18.64 -1.96
CA HIS A 64 -0.15 19.99 -1.45
C HIS A 64 0.73 20.27 -0.22
N GLU A 65 0.78 19.35 0.74
CA GLU A 65 1.69 19.45 1.90
C GLU A 65 3.15 19.58 1.45
N PHE A 66 3.60 18.74 0.52
CA PHE A 66 4.97 18.80 0.01
C PHE A 66 5.29 20.14 -0.67
N LEU A 67 4.39 20.66 -1.50
CA LEU A 67 4.56 21.94 -2.20
C LEU A 67 4.53 23.16 -1.25
N THR A 68 3.99 22.99 -0.04
CA THR A 68 3.88 24.06 0.96
C THR A 68 4.95 23.99 2.05
N LEU A 69 5.80 22.96 2.05
CA LEU A 69 7.03 22.91 2.84
C LEU A 69 8.01 23.96 2.29
N THR A 70 8.02 25.12 2.92
CA THR A 70 8.94 26.24 2.68
C THR A 70 10.15 26.17 3.59
#